data_AF-A0A6P7HA53-F1
#
_entry.id   AF-A0A6P7HA53-F1
#
_cell.length_a   1.000
_cell.length_b   1.000
_cell.length_c   1.000
_cell.angle_alpha   90.00
_cell.angle_beta   90.00
_cell.angle_gamma   90.00
#
_symmetry.space_group_name_H-M   'P 1'
#
loop_
_entity.id
_entity.type
_entity.pdbx_description
1 polymer ?
#
loop_
_entity_poly.entity_id
_entity_poly.type
_entity_poly.pdbx_seq_one_letter_code
_entity_poly.pdbx_strand_id
1 'polypeptide(L)'
;MHCTVQSRRQGSTDRASPINFCFVLWQGRMHDAAGDRDLQTELIDVNEFKDIYEKNRNHFPDAPIVWLKELLQYLNQKIPIESHDPVFASKPVNYPLNVVPSDLLSIIEKAVKEAGKNNAQLFFDICLTSMATDMSKGLPSIGYKIFLQYIALQEPRLVTENLQKHVSLRNSYQNRPNIGQSILWGVSHVGYKDFSSGLIVFQDLFLPLIDMKNYSRYILTYLVNLIKNSNEKSLTLEESLSILNIVYSNRKNMPSDLVQEVSNNVARIKPLNSKKGSSNIEIMLKNIVLNNHASYQKCLCDILVEAFHQDQSAFAAWSKAYSKNVQSSAVVLEHISNNWSTVSHKINKSALTNLLNNLSTVNVELSSKKRKEEGLKSSINSIQVIQ
;
A
#
# COMPACT_ATOMS: atom_id res chain seq x y z
N MET A 1 -9.17 50.19 -34.97
CA MET A 1 -10.17 49.24 -35.49
C MET A 1 -9.79 47.86 -34.95
N HIS A 2 -10.09 47.52 -33.69
CA HIS A 2 -11.37 47.00 -33.20
C HIS A 2 -11.98 45.91 -34.10
N CYS A 3 -11.91 44.65 -33.66
CA CYS A 3 -13.13 43.93 -33.27
C CYS A 3 -12.81 42.76 -32.33
N THR A 4 -13.44 42.81 -31.16
CA THR A 4 -13.57 41.79 -30.12
C THR A 4 -14.82 40.95 -30.42
N VAL A 5 -14.88 39.66 -30.06
CA VAL A 5 -16.03 39.05 -29.34
C VAL A 5 -15.59 37.71 -28.71
N GLN A 6 -15.99 37.55 -27.45
CA GLN A 6 -15.79 36.41 -26.55
C GLN A 6 -16.83 35.27 -26.76
N SER A 7 -16.54 34.13 -26.10
CA SER A 7 -17.45 33.42 -25.16
C SER A 7 -18.15 32.11 -25.58
N ARG A 8 -17.66 31.03 -24.91
CA ARG A 8 -18.37 30.02 -24.07
C ARG A 8 -18.78 28.64 -24.62
N ARG A 9 -18.25 27.65 -23.85
CA ARG A 9 -18.89 26.49 -23.17
C ARG A 9 -18.79 25.08 -23.78
N GLN A 10 -18.08 24.24 -23.00
CA GLN A 10 -18.42 22.90 -22.50
C GLN A 10 -18.61 21.74 -23.50
N GLY A 11 -17.83 20.68 -23.28
CA GLY A 11 -18.05 19.35 -23.84
C GLY A 11 -16.95 18.37 -23.46
N SER A 12 -17.03 17.84 -22.24
CA SER A 12 -16.27 16.69 -21.72
C SER A 12 -16.38 15.45 -22.61
N THR A 13 -15.29 14.69 -22.77
CA THR A 13 -15.29 13.22 -22.67
C THR A 13 -13.85 12.73 -22.52
N ASP A 14 -13.51 12.32 -21.30
CA ASP A 14 -12.32 11.53 -20.99
C ASP A 14 -12.40 10.18 -21.73
N ARG A 15 -11.54 9.99 -22.72
CA ARG A 15 -11.21 8.64 -23.24
C ARG A 15 -10.02 8.12 -22.44
N ALA A 16 -10.28 7.26 -21.47
CA ALA A 16 -9.25 6.43 -20.87
C ALA A 16 -8.59 5.59 -21.97
N SER A 17 -7.31 5.85 -22.22
CA SER A 17 -6.55 5.23 -23.31
C SER A 17 -6.10 3.80 -22.94
N PRO A 18 -6.09 2.84 -23.88
CA PRO A 18 -5.69 1.43 -23.67
C PRO A 18 -4.18 1.22 -23.47
N ILE A 19 -3.39 2.30 -23.34
CA ILE A 19 -1.93 2.30 -23.35
C ILE A 19 -1.33 1.69 -22.07
N ASN A 20 -2.05 1.76 -20.94
CA ASN A 20 -1.54 1.27 -19.65
C ASN A 20 -1.48 -0.27 -19.53
N PHE A 21 -2.25 -1.02 -20.34
CA PHE A 21 -2.18 -2.49 -20.34
C PHE A 21 -0.90 -3.00 -21.00
N CYS A 22 -0.49 -2.37 -22.11
CA CYS A 22 0.76 -2.68 -22.78
C CYS A 22 1.97 -2.33 -21.91
N PHE A 23 1.98 -1.22 -21.18
CA PHE A 23 3.18 -0.80 -20.45
C PHE A 23 3.57 -1.74 -19.30
N VAL A 24 2.58 -2.25 -18.55
CA VAL A 24 2.81 -3.20 -17.45
C VAL A 24 3.24 -4.58 -17.95
N LEU A 25 2.69 -5.02 -19.10
CA LEU A 25 3.14 -6.26 -19.76
C LEU A 25 4.50 -6.10 -20.46
N TRP A 26 4.82 -4.91 -20.97
CA TRP A 26 6.05 -4.63 -21.72
C TRP A 26 7.28 -4.48 -20.81
N GLN A 27 7.15 -3.85 -19.65
CA GLN A 27 8.23 -3.83 -18.65
C GLN A 27 8.59 -5.23 -18.12
N GLY A 28 7.61 -6.15 -18.06
CA GLY A 28 7.88 -7.56 -17.72
C GLY A 28 8.54 -8.37 -18.85
N ARG A 29 8.44 -7.91 -20.11
CA ARG A 29 8.96 -8.63 -21.29
C ARG A 29 10.44 -8.39 -21.56
N MET A 30 11.02 -7.33 -21.00
CA MET A 30 12.42 -6.93 -21.26
C MET A 30 13.45 -7.60 -20.35
N HIS A 31 13.02 -8.36 -19.31
CA HIS A 31 13.95 -8.92 -18.32
C HIS A 31 14.17 -10.44 -18.34
N ASP A 32 13.36 -11.24 -19.04
CA ASP A 32 13.48 -12.70 -19.01
C ASP A 32 13.52 -13.30 -20.42
N ALA A 33 14.72 -13.36 -20.99
CA ALA A 33 15.07 -14.23 -22.10
C ALA A 33 16.01 -15.33 -21.60
N ALA A 34 15.53 -16.15 -20.67
CA ALA A 34 16.16 -17.41 -20.30
C ALA A 34 15.04 -18.40 -19.95
N GLY A 35 14.89 -19.42 -20.81
CA GLY A 35 13.78 -20.35 -20.77
C GLY A 35 13.74 -21.18 -19.50
N ASP A 36 12.57 -21.21 -18.88
CA ASP A 36 12.14 -22.32 -18.05
C ASP A 36 10.66 -22.60 -18.35
N ARG A 37 10.35 -23.86 -18.63
CA ARG A 37 9.05 -24.35 -19.16
C ARG A 37 8.06 -24.54 -18.00
N ASP A 38 7.76 -23.46 -17.28
CA ASP A 38 7.23 -23.59 -15.91
C ASP A 38 5.73 -23.83 -15.80
N LEU A 39 4.95 -23.16 -16.64
CA LEU A 39 3.53 -23.41 -16.80
C LEU A 39 3.39 -24.07 -18.16
N GLN A 40 2.95 -25.33 -18.21
CA GLN A 40 2.66 -26.02 -19.46
C GLN A 40 1.41 -25.43 -20.15
N THR A 41 1.24 -24.11 -20.14
CA THR A 41 0.13 -23.37 -20.75
C THR A 41 0.13 -23.50 -22.26
N GLU A 42 1.27 -23.83 -22.87
CA GLU A 42 1.39 -24.19 -24.29
C GLU A 42 0.65 -25.48 -24.65
N LEU A 43 0.31 -26.33 -23.66
CA LEU A 43 -0.50 -27.54 -23.86
C LEU A 43 -2.01 -27.27 -23.77
N ILE A 44 -2.41 -26.03 -23.49
CA ILE A 44 -3.82 -25.65 -23.39
C ILE A 44 -4.35 -25.38 -24.79
N ASP A 45 -5.32 -26.18 -25.23
CA ASP A 45 -6.05 -25.91 -26.47
C ASP A 45 -6.96 -24.68 -26.29
N VAL A 46 -6.59 -23.60 -26.97
CA VAL A 46 -7.30 -22.31 -26.95
C VAL A 46 -8.66 -22.42 -27.63
N ASN A 47 -8.80 -23.26 -28.66
CA ASN A 47 -10.08 -23.46 -29.33
C ASN A 47 -11.03 -24.24 -28.44
N GLU A 48 -10.55 -25.31 -27.79
CA GLU A 48 -11.33 -26.06 -26.79
C GLU A 48 -11.80 -25.13 -25.65
N PHE A 49 -10.91 -24.27 -25.14
CA PHE A 49 -11.25 -23.29 -24.10
C PHE A 49 -12.32 -22.29 -24.55
N LYS A 50 -12.21 -21.79 -25.79
CA LYS A 50 -13.18 -20.89 -26.40
C LYS A 50 -14.53 -21.57 -26.60
N ASP A 51 -14.54 -22.81 -27.05
CA ASP A 51 -15.76 -23.58 -27.29
C ASP A 51 -16.50 -23.87 -25.97
N ILE A 52 -15.77 -24.20 -24.90
CA ILE A 52 -16.34 -24.33 -23.54
C ILE A 52 -17.02 -23.03 -23.12
N TYR A 53 -16.35 -21.89 -23.32
CA TYR A 53 -16.89 -20.58 -23.00
C TYR A 53 -18.18 -20.26 -23.79
N GLU A 54 -18.12 -20.31 -25.13
CA GLU A 54 -19.25 -19.95 -25.98
C GLU A 54 -20.43 -20.90 -25.79
N LYS A 55 -20.17 -22.22 -25.65
CA LYS A 55 -21.23 -23.21 -25.38
C LYS A 55 -21.93 -22.90 -24.06
N ASN A 56 -21.20 -22.75 -22.96
CA ASN A 56 -21.83 -22.54 -21.65
C ASN A 56 -22.54 -21.18 -21.57
N ARG A 57 -21.96 -20.13 -22.16
CA ARG A 57 -22.61 -18.83 -22.26
C ARG A 57 -23.93 -18.91 -23.04
N ASN A 58 -23.97 -19.63 -24.16
CA ASN A 58 -25.19 -19.78 -24.96
C ASN A 58 -26.27 -20.61 -24.26
N HIS A 59 -25.89 -21.63 -23.49
CA HIS A 59 -26.85 -22.46 -22.73
C HIS A 59 -27.33 -21.77 -21.46
N PHE A 60 -26.48 -20.96 -20.83
CA PHE A 60 -26.76 -20.31 -19.54
C PHE A 60 -26.47 -18.79 -19.58
N PRO A 61 -27.17 -18.02 -20.44
CA PRO A 61 -26.89 -16.59 -20.62
C PRO A 61 -27.07 -15.78 -19.33
N ASP A 62 -28.04 -16.16 -18.51
CA ASP A 62 -28.36 -15.47 -17.24
C ASP A 62 -27.59 -16.01 -16.03
N ALA A 63 -26.66 -16.96 -16.23
CA ALA A 63 -25.84 -17.52 -15.15
C ALA A 63 -24.31 -17.32 -15.36
N PRO A 64 -23.80 -16.06 -15.38
CA PRO A 64 -22.38 -15.69 -15.41
C PRO A 64 -21.41 -16.59 -14.66
N ILE A 65 -21.76 -16.95 -13.43
CA ILE A 65 -20.91 -17.74 -12.55
C ILE A 65 -20.68 -19.16 -13.08
N VAL A 66 -21.64 -19.74 -13.82
CA VAL A 66 -21.55 -21.11 -14.35
C VAL A 66 -20.43 -21.20 -15.36
N TRP A 67 -20.43 -20.36 -16.39
CA TRP A 67 -19.40 -20.41 -17.44
C TRP A 67 -18.03 -19.98 -16.93
N LEU A 68 -17.95 -19.05 -15.96
CA LEU A 68 -16.68 -18.73 -15.31
C LEU A 68 -16.10 -19.94 -14.54
N LYS A 69 -16.95 -20.73 -13.86
CA LYS A 69 -16.53 -21.96 -13.19
C LYS A 69 -16.06 -23.04 -14.16
N GLU A 70 -16.73 -23.21 -15.29
CA GLU A 70 -16.34 -24.19 -16.31
C GLU A 70 -14.95 -23.87 -16.90
N LEU A 71 -14.69 -22.60 -17.21
CA LEU A 71 -13.37 -22.16 -17.67
C LEU A 71 -12.30 -22.41 -16.61
N LEU A 72 -12.59 -22.07 -15.36
CA LEU A 72 -11.67 -22.31 -14.25
C LEU A 72 -11.37 -23.80 -14.07
N GLN A 73 -12.41 -24.64 -14.11
CA GLN A 73 -12.27 -26.08 -13.94
C GLN A 73 -11.43 -26.69 -15.06
N TYR A 74 -11.63 -26.25 -16.30
CA TYR A 74 -10.80 -26.65 -17.42
C TYR A 74 -9.32 -26.31 -17.19
N LEU A 75 -9.01 -25.09 -16.72
CA LEU A 75 -7.63 -24.71 -16.38
C LEU A 75 -7.04 -25.60 -15.28
N ASN A 76 -7.79 -25.88 -14.21
CA ASN A 76 -7.36 -26.78 -13.13
C ASN A 76 -7.15 -28.23 -13.60
N GLN A 77 -7.84 -28.68 -14.65
CA GLN A 77 -7.68 -30.02 -15.22
C GLN A 77 -6.46 -30.12 -16.13
N LYS A 78 -6.23 -29.09 -16.96
CA LYS A 78 -5.16 -29.10 -17.97
C LYS A 78 -3.80 -28.70 -17.41
N ILE A 79 -3.78 -27.82 -16.42
CA ILE A 79 -2.54 -27.36 -15.80
C ILE A 79 -2.23 -28.27 -14.60
N PRO A 80 -1.08 -28.98 -14.61
CA PRO A 80 -0.72 -29.89 -13.54
C PRO A 80 -0.58 -29.19 -12.20
N ILE A 81 -0.71 -29.97 -11.12
CA ILE A 81 -0.49 -29.49 -9.75
C ILE A 81 0.96 -29.00 -9.63
N GLU A 82 1.14 -27.71 -9.31
CA GLU A 82 2.46 -27.16 -9.05
C GLU A 82 3.03 -27.80 -7.77
N SER A 83 3.97 -28.73 -7.94
CA SER A 83 4.63 -29.41 -6.82
C SER A 83 5.67 -28.48 -6.19
N HIS A 84 5.20 -27.52 -5.38
CA HIS A 84 5.86 -26.76 -4.29
C HIS A 84 5.48 -25.27 -4.27
N ASP A 85 4.29 -24.97 -3.78
CA ASP A 85 3.70 -23.62 -3.73
C ASP A 85 3.74 -22.95 -2.34
N PRO A 86 4.74 -22.12 -2.06
CA PRO A 86 4.69 -21.00 -1.14
C PRO A 86 4.67 -19.70 -1.97
N VAL A 87 3.59 -19.56 -2.75
CA VAL A 87 3.26 -18.48 -3.71
C VAL A 87 4.38 -18.14 -4.68
N PHE A 88 4.95 -19.25 -5.16
CA PHE A 88 5.83 -19.47 -6.31
C PHE A 88 7.18 -18.75 -6.27
N ALA A 89 7.95 -19.06 -5.23
CA ALA A 89 9.30 -18.59 -4.98
C ALA A 89 10.20 -18.63 -6.23
N SER A 90 10.87 -17.50 -6.48
CA SER A 90 11.72 -17.17 -7.65
C SER A 90 10.98 -16.87 -8.96
N LYS A 91 9.63 -16.90 -8.99
CA LYS A 91 8.86 -16.43 -10.14
C LYS A 91 8.62 -14.92 -10.06
N PRO A 92 8.44 -14.25 -11.21
CA PRO A 92 8.16 -12.83 -11.24
C PRO A 92 6.78 -12.54 -10.66
N VAL A 93 6.62 -11.30 -10.22
CA VAL A 93 5.46 -10.81 -9.49
C VAL A 93 4.13 -10.92 -10.26
N ASN A 94 4.20 -10.91 -11.59
CA ASN A 94 3.07 -11.04 -12.51
C ASN A 94 2.76 -12.49 -12.92
N TYR A 95 3.47 -13.48 -12.37
CA TYR A 95 3.13 -14.89 -12.50
C TYR A 95 1.84 -15.20 -11.72
N PRO A 96 0.96 -16.09 -12.21
CA PRO A 96 1.05 -16.85 -13.47
C PRO A 96 0.56 -16.12 -14.72
N LEU A 97 -0.10 -14.96 -14.61
CA LEU A 97 -0.71 -14.30 -15.78
C LEU A 97 0.29 -13.96 -16.89
N ASN A 98 1.54 -13.66 -16.57
CA ASN A 98 2.54 -13.28 -17.57
C ASN A 98 2.91 -14.41 -18.56
N VAL A 99 2.68 -15.67 -18.17
CA VAL A 99 2.95 -16.86 -18.98
C VAL A 99 1.66 -17.49 -19.54
N VAL A 100 0.51 -16.85 -19.32
CA VAL A 100 -0.74 -17.23 -19.98
C VAL A 100 -0.73 -16.73 -21.43
N PRO A 101 -1.00 -17.59 -22.44
CA PRO A 101 -1.10 -17.17 -23.84
C PRO A 101 -2.10 -16.03 -24.03
N SER A 102 -1.75 -15.06 -24.88
CA SER A 102 -2.58 -13.86 -25.10
C SER A 102 -4.01 -14.19 -25.51
N ASP A 103 -4.17 -15.23 -26.32
CA ASP A 103 -5.47 -15.64 -26.85
C ASP A 103 -6.34 -16.24 -25.73
N LEU A 104 -5.75 -17.04 -24.84
CA LEU A 104 -6.42 -17.57 -23.65
C LEU A 104 -6.82 -16.42 -22.71
N LEU A 105 -5.91 -15.47 -22.48
CA LEU A 105 -6.16 -14.31 -21.65
C LEU A 105 -7.29 -13.43 -22.21
N SER A 106 -7.38 -13.30 -23.54
CA SER A 106 -8.45 -12.55 -24.20
C SER A 106 -9.83 -13.15 -23.95
N ILE A 107 -9.92 -14.48 -23.87
CA ILE A 107 -11.17 -15.21 -23.57
C ILE A 107 -11.54 -14.99 -22.10
N ILE A 108 -10.58 -15.09 -21.17
CA ILE A 108 -10.79 -14.79 -19.74
C ILE A 108 -11.28 -13.34 -19.57
N GLU A 109 -10.62 -12.40 -20.25
CA GLU A 109 -10.97 -10.98 -20.20
C GLU A 109 -12.40 -10.74 -20.72
N LYS A 110 -12.73 -11.30 -21.89
CA LYS A 110 -14.08 -11.24 -22.44
C LYS A 110 -15.09 -11.81 -21.45
N ALA A 111 -14.79 -12.99 -20.89
CA ALA A 111 -15.71 -13.69 -20.02
C ALA A 111 -16.02 -12.90 -18.73
N VAL A 112 -14.99 -12.41 -18.05
CA VAL A 112 -15.13 -11.62 -16.82
C VAL A 112 -15.85 -10.29 -17.10
N LYS A 113 -15.56 -9.63 -18.23
CA LYS A 113 -16.22 -8.37 -18.59
C LYS A 113 -17.71 -8.57 -18.83
N GLU A 114 -18.09 -9.60 -19.59
CA GLU A 114 -19.49 -9.89 -19.89
C GLU A 114 -20.27 -10.38 -18.68
N ALA A 115 -19.61 -11.06 -17.73
CA ALA A 115 -20.23 -11.45 -16.47
C ALA A 115 -20.70 -10.22 -15.65
N GLY A 116 -20.04 -9.08 -15.82
CA GLY A 116 -20.32 -7.84 -15.11
C GLY A 116 -19.74 -7.81 -13.69
N LYS A 117 -19.66 -6.60 -13.12
CA LYS A 117 -18.92 -6.33 -11.87
C LYS A 117 -19.42 -7.14 -10.68
N ASN A 118 -20.74 -7.24 -10.49
CA ASN A 118 -21.34 -7.96 -9.37
C ASN A 118 -20.99 -9.46 -9.41
N ASN A 119 -21.06 -10.07 -10.60
CA ASN A 119 -20.69 -11.48 -10.77
C ASN A 119 -19.18 -11.68 -10.69
N ALA A 120 -18.36 -10.76 -11.20
CA ALA A 120 -16.91 -10.83 -11.06
C ALA A 120 -16.49 -10.78 -9.57
N GLN A 121 -17.10 -9.91 -8.77
CA GLN A 121 -16.87 -9.83 -7.32
C GLN A 121 -17.30 -11.12 -6.62
N LEU A 122 -18.51 -11.61 -6.89
CA LEU A 122 -19.00 -12.87 -6.32
C LEU A 122 -18.10 -14.05 -6.73
N PHE A 123 -17.69 -14.09 -7.99
CA PHE A 123 -16.80 -15.13 -8.52
C PHE A 123 -15.42 -15.09 -7.86
N PHE A 124 -14.88 -13.89 -7.59
CA PHE A 124 -13.64 -13.74 -6.82
C PHE A 124 -13.75 -14.36 -5.43
N ASP A 125 -14.83 -14.06 -4.70
CA ASP A 125 -15.09 -14.62 -3.36
C ASP A 125 -15.21 -16.16 -3.40
N ILE A 126 -15.93 -16.68 -4.40
CA ILE A 126 -16.07 -18.11 -4.65
C ILE A 126 -14.70 -18.73 -4.95
N CYS A 127 -13.90 -18.09 -5.81
CA CYS A 127 -12.57 -18.57 -6.20
C CYS A 127 -11.65 -18.65 -4.99
N LEU A 128 -11.59 -17.59 -4.17
CA LEU A 128 -10.69 -17.54 -3.02
C LEU A 128 -11.02 -18.63 -1.99
N THR A 129 -12.33 -18.83 -1.73
CA THR A 129 -12.82 -19.84 -0.79
C THR A 129 -12.61 -21.27 -1.33
N SER A 130 -12.92 -21.49 -2.60
CA SER A 130 -12.78 -22.80 -3.25
C SER A 130 -11.31 -23.17 -3.38
N MET A 131 -10.44 -22.22 -3.75
CA MET A 131 -8.99 -22.40 -3.78
C MET A 131 -8.46 -22.90 -2.44
N ALA A 132 -8.81 -22.23 -1.34
CA ALA A 132 -8.36 -22.64 -0.01
C ALA A 132 -8.86 -24.05 0.35
N THR A 133 -10.11 -24.36 -0.01
CA THR A 133 -10.72 -25.67 0.23
C THR A 133 -10.04 -26.78 -0.59
N ASP A 134 -9.76 -26.53 -1.86
CA ASP A 134 -9.18 -27.51 -2.77
C ASP A 134 -7.70 -27.74 -2.47
N MET A 135 -6.95 -26.67 -2.17
CA MET A 135 -5.58 -26.80 -1.64
C MET A 135 -5.53 -27.61 -0.35
N SER A 136 -6.55 -27.50 0.51
CA SER A 136 -6.63 -28.30 1.74
C SER A 136 -6.78 -29.81 1.49
N LYS A 137 -7.25 -30.17 0.29
CA LYS A 137 -7.43 -31.54 -0.22
C LYS A 137 -6.31 -31.97 -1.16
N GLY A 138 -5.31 -31.12 -1.41
CA GLY A 138 -4.24 -31.39 -2.37
C GLY A 138 -4.69 -31.37 -3.84
N LEU A 139 -5.77 -30.65 -4.14
CA LEU A 139 -6.29 -30.51 -5.51
C LEU A 139 -5.63 -29.32 -6.23
N PRO A 140 -5.62 -29.31 -7.58
CA PRO A 140 -5.07 -28.22 -8.37
C PRO A 140 -5.74 -26.88 -8.05
N SER A 141 -4.95 -25.81 -7.97
CA SER A 141 -5.45 -24.48 -7.58
C SER A 141 -5.10 -23.35 -8.55
N ILE A 142 -4.44 -23.66 -9.66
CA ILE A 142 -3.84 -22.66 -10.57
C ILE A 142 -4.88 -21.88 -11.38
N GLY A 143 -5.98 -22.52 -11.79
CA GLY A 143 -7.11 -21.86 -12.43
C GLY A 143 -7.72 -20.79 -11.54
N TYR A 144 -7.88 -21.07 -10.23
CA TYR A 144 -8.29 -20.04 -9.27
C TYR A 144 -7.31 -18.88 -9.24
N LYS A 145 -6.01 -19.17 -9.19
CA LYS A 145 -4.96 -18.15 -9.12
C LYS A 145 -4.94 -17.21 -10.33
N ILE A 146 -5.13 -17.75 -11.54
CA ILE A 146 -5.23 -16.97 -12.78
C ILE A 146 -6.42 -15.98 -12.70
N PHE A 147 -7.62 -16.46 -12.33
CA PHE A 147 -8.80 -15.61 -12.23
C PHE A 147 -8.70 -14.58 -11.09
N LEU A 148 -8.21 -14.99 -9.92
CA LEU A 148 -7.99 -14.10 -8.78
C LEU A 148 -7.03 -12.96 -9.15
N GLN A 149 -5.87 -13.29 -9.72
CA GLN A 149 -4.88 -12.30 -10.15
C GLN A 149 -5.47 -11.37 -11.21
N TYR A 150 -6.19 -11.90 -12.20
CA TYR A 150 -6.79 -11.09 -13.26
C TYR A 150 -7.80 -10.10 -12.69
N ILE A 151 -8.77 -10.56 -11.90
CA ILE A 151 -9.83 -9.71 -11.34
C ILE A 151 -9.22 -8.66 -10.40
N ALA A 152 -8.31 -9.04 -9.50
CA ALA A 152 -7.70 -8.10 -8.57
C ALA A 152 -6.86 -7.01 -9.28
N LEU A 153 -6.23 -7.33 -10.41
CA LEU A 153 -5.50 -6.35 -11.22
C LEU A 153 -6.43 -5.41 -12.01
N GLN A 154 -7.61 -5.84 -12.41
CA GLN A 154 -8.52 -5.01 -13.22
C GLN A 154 -9.52 -4.22 -12.40
N GLU A 155 -10.01 -4.78 -11.29
CA GLU A 155 -11.02 -4.16 -10.44
C GLU A 155 -10.63 -4.21 -8.94
N PRO A 156 -9.57 -3.49 -8.52
CA PRO A 156 -9.07 -3.49 -7.14
C PRO A 156 -10.15 -3.23 -6.06
N ARG A 157 -11.08 -2.31 -6.36
CA ARG A 157 -12.12 -1.89 -5.42
C ARG A 157 -13.14 -2.98 -5.12
N LEU A 158 -13.50 -3.77 -6.14
CA LEU A 158 -14.46 -4.88 -5.96
C LEU A 158 -13.92 -5.91 -4.96
N VAL A 159 -12.62 -6.16 -4.97
CA VAL A 159 -11.97 -7.05 -4.00
C VAL A 159 -12.03 -6.44 -2.59
N THR A 160 -11.72 -5.16 -2.44
CA THR A 160 -11.70 -4.51 -1.11
C THR A 160 -13.08 -4.32 -0.47
N GLU A 161 -14.16 -4.24 -1.25
CA GLU A 161 -15.53 -4.11 -0.72
C GLU A 161 -15.95 -5.31 0.14
N ASN A 162 -15.45 -6.52 -0.17
CA ASN A 162 -15.76 -7.75 0.58
C ASN A 162 -14.60 -8.21 1.49
N LEU A 163 -13.67 -7.32 1.84
CA LEU A 163 -12.43 -7.68 2.54
C LEU A 163 -12.65 -8.42 3.86
N GLN A 164 -13.73 -8.10 4.59
CA GLN A 164 -14.06 -8.78 5.86
C GLN A 164 -14.33 -10.28 5.67
N LYS A 165 -14.87 -10.70 4.53
CA LYS A 165 -15.02 -12.13 4.18
C LYS A 165 -13.65 -12.77 3.99
N HIS A 166 -12.73 -12.08 3.31
CA HIS A 166 -11.37 -12.56 3.08
C HIS A 166 -10.57 -12.64 4.38
N VAL A 167 -10.77 -11.70 5.31
CA VAL A 167 -10.20 -11.75 6.67
C VAL A 167 -10.69 -12.99 7.41
N SER A 168 -12.00 -13.26 7.37
CA SER A 168 -12.60 -14.44 8.01
C SER A 168 -12.05 -15.75 7.43
N LEU A 169 -11.91 -15.83 6.10
CA LEU A 169 -11.28 -16.96 5.43
C LEU A 169 -9.81 -17.12 5.83
N ARG A 170 -9.04 -16.04 5.82
CA ARG A 170 -7.64 -16.04 6.26
C ARG A 170 -7.51 -16.56 7.69
N ASN A 171 -8.36 -16.10 8.62
CA ASN A 171 -8.33 -16.54 10.01
C ASN A 171 -8.55 -18.06 10.13
N SER A 172 -9.41 -18.63 9.28
CA SER A 172 -9.67 -20.07 9.24
C SER A 172 -8.45 -20.90 8.78
N TYR A 173 -7.57 -20.30 7.98
CA TYR A 173 -6.40 -20.97 7.40
C TYR A 173 -5.04 -20.44 7.90
N GLN A 174 -5.01 -19.54 8.88
CA GLN A 174 -3.76 -18.89 9.35
C GLN A 174 -2.72 -19.86 9.95
N ASN A 175 -3.17 -21.04 10.40
CA ASN A 175 -2.30 -22.09 10.92
C ASN A 175 -1.83 -23.07 9.82
N ARG A 176 -2.20 -22.83 8.55
CA ARG A 176 -1.76 -23.59 7.38
C ARG A 176 -1.02 -22.63 6.43
N PRO A 177 0.29 -22.42 6.62
CA PRO A 177 1.06 -21.36 5.94
C PRO A 177 0.91 -21.34 4.42
N ASN A 178 0.96 -22.49 3.75
CA ASN A 178 0.80 -22.60 2.30
C ASN A 178 -0.54 -22.04 1.81
N ILE A 179 -1.63 -22.39 2.47
CA ILE A 179 -2.98 -21.93 2.12
C ILE A 179 -3.17 -20.48 2.53
N GLY A 180 -2.75 -20.11 3.75
CA GLY A 180 -2.87 -18.74 4.22
C GLY A 180 -2.09 -17.76 3.35
N GLN A 181 -0.86 -18.09 2.94
CA GLN A 181 -0.08 -17.27 2.01
C GLN A 181 -0.75 -17.17 0.64
N SER A 182 -1.35 -18.26 0.13
CA SER A 182 -2.11 -18.22 -1.13
C SER A 182 -3.34 -17.32 -1.06
N ILE A 183 -4.01 -17.26 0.10
CA ILE A 183 -5.09 -16.29 0.33
C ILE A 183 -4.54 -14.87 0.29
N LEU A 184 -3.43 -14.58 0.98
CA LEU A 184 -2.80 -13.25 0.93
C LEU A 184 -2.40 -12.88 -0.51
N TRP A 185 -1.82 -13.83 -1.24
CA TRP A 185 -1.42 -13.66 -2.64
C TRP A 185 -2.58 -13.32 -3.55
N GLY A 186 -3.69 -14.07 -3.48
CA GLY A 186 -4.86 -13.83 -4.32
C GLY A 186 -5.45 -12.43 -4.16
N VAL A 187 -5.35 -11.85 -2.95
CA VAL A 187 -5.83 -10.50 -2.65
C VAL A 187 -4.76 -9.42 -2.89
N SER A 188 -3.47 -9.75 -2.82
CA SER A 188 -2.37 -8.77 -2.91
C SER A 188 -2.34 -7.98 -4.21
N HIS A 189 -2.91 -8.51 -5.29
CA HIS A 189 -2.78 -7.91 -6.61
C HIS A 189 -3.50 -6.56 -6.77
N VAL A 190 -4.40 -6.21 -5.84
CA VAL A 190 -5.08 -4.90 -5.83
C VAL A 190 -4.11 -3.73 -5.71
N GLY A 191 -3.00 -3.93 -4.97
CA GLY A 191 -2.01 -2.90 -4.66
C GLY A 191 -1.11 -2.51 -5.83
N TYR A 192 -1.16 -3.23 -6.96
CA TYR A 192 -0.33 -2.94 -8.13
C TYR A 192 -0.79 -1.72 -8.92
N LYS A 193 -2.12 -1.52 -9.02
CA LYS A 193 -2.70 -0.38 -9.74
C LYS A 193 -3.37 0.63 -8.82
N ASP A 194 -3.83 0.19 -7.65
CA ASP A 194 -4.50 1.05 -6.68
C ASP A 194 -3.79 0.97 -5.32
N PHE A 195 -2.97 1.99 -5.04
CA PHE A 195 -2.25 2.10 -3.78
C PHE A 195 -3.19 2.13 -2.56
N SER A 196 -4.34 2.80 -2.67
CA SER A 196 -5.29 2.94 -1.55
C SER A 196 -5.92 1.58 -1.23
N SER A 197 -6.40 0.87 -2.25
CA SER A 197 -6.86 -0.52 -2.07
C SER A 197 -5.76 -1.41 -1.50
N GLY A 198 -4.52 -1.23 -1.98
CA GLY A 198 -3.38 -1.99 -1.50
C GLY A 198 -3.06 -1.75 -0.02
N LEU A 199 -3.20 -0.51 0.45
CA LEU A 199 -2.97 -0.15 1.85
C LEU A 199 -4.08 -0.66 2.77
N ILE A 200 -5.34 -0.62 2.33
CA ILE A 200 -6.47 -1.21 3.06
C ILE A 200 -6.24 -2.72 3.25
N VAL A 201 -5.85 -3.44 2.19
CA VAL A 201 -5.50 -4.86 2.28
C VAL A 201 -4.33 -5.10 3.22
N PHE A 202 -3.28 -4.25 3.17
CA PHE A 202 -2.18 -4.36 4.10
C PHE A 202 -2.64 -4.24 5.55
N GLN A 203 -3.45 -3.21 5.87
CA GLN A 203 -3.86 -2.90 7.24
C GLN A 203 -4.84 -3.95 7.80
N ASP A 204 -5.85 -4.33 7.04
CA ASP A 204 -6.96 -5.16 7.57
C ASP A 204 -6.68 -6.65 7.41
N LEU A 205 -6.09 -7.06 6.28
CA LEU A 205 -5.88 -8.47 5.97
C LEU A 205 -4.50 -8.97 6.39
N PHE A 206 -3.44 -8.18 6.17
CA PHE A 206 -2.06 -8.66 6.31
C PHE A 206 -1.48 -8.37 7.68
N LEU A 207 -1.61 -7.13 8.15
CA LEU A 207 -0.97 -6.64 9.39
C LEU A 207 -1.24 -7.52 10.61
N PRO A 208 -2.44 -8.12 10.81
CA PRO A 208 -2.66 -8.99 11.97
C PRO A 208 -1.81 -10.27 11.99
N LEU A 209 -1.19 -10.64 10.86
CA LEU A 209 -0.27 -11.78 10.75
C LEU A 209 1.21 -11.39 10.76
N ILE A 210 1.55 -10.10 10.86
CA ILE A 210 2.93 -9.61 10.68
C ILE A 210 3.92 -10.23 11.69
N ASP A 211 3.44 -10.57 12.89
CA ASP A 211 4.23 -11.20 13.93
C ASP A 211 4.32 -12.72 13.81
N MET A 212 3.74 -13.33 12.77
CA MET A 212 3.86 -14.77 12.54
C MET A 212 5.04 -15.04 11.61
N LYS A 213 5.98 -15.89 12.06
CA LYS A 213 7.24 -16.22 11.34
C LYS A 213 7.00 -16.66 9.88
N ASN A 214 5.91 -17.37 9.61
CA ASN A 214 5.60 -17.87 8.28
C ASN A 214 5.00 -16.80 7.34
N TYR A 215 4.69 -15.60 7.82
CA TYR A 215 4.01 -14.57 7.03
C TYR A 215 4.78 -13.25 6.95
N SER A 216 5.57 -12.92 7.98
CA SER A 216 6.22 -11.62 8.13
C SER A 216 7.01 -11.18 6.89
N ARG A 217 7.79 -12.07 6.28
CA ARG A 217 8.55 -11.77 5.04
C ARG A 217 7.64 -11.43 3.87
N TYR A 218 6.59 -12.22 3.64
CA TYR A 218 5.65 -11.96 2.56
C TYR A 218 4.96 -10.60 2.73
N ILE A 219 4.48 -10.33 3.93
CA ILE A 219 3.76 -9.10 4.28
C ILE A 219 4.64 -7.86 4.09
N LEU A 220 5.89 -7.91 4.54
CA LEU A 220 6.82 -6.80 4.34
C LEU A 220 7.25 -6.63 2.89
N THR A 221 7.46 -7.72 2.16
CA THR A 221 7.76 -7.65 0.73
C THR A 221 6.62 -6.95 -0.02
N TYR A 222 5.37 -7.28 0.34
CA TYR A 222 4.20 -6.59 -0.18
C TYR A 222 4.21 -5.08 0.15
N LEU A 223 4.47 -4.71 1.41
CA LEU A 223 4.54 -3.30 1.82
C LEU A 223 5.64 -2.53 1.06
N VAL A 224 6.83 -3.13 0.93
CA VAL A 224 7.95 -2.55 0.14
C VAL A 224 7.50 -2.29 -1.30
N ASN A 225 6.90 -3.28 -1.95
CA ASN A 225 6.45 -3.15 -3.34
C ASN A 225 5.33 -2.11 -3.48
N LEU A 226 4.40 -2.07 -2.52
CA LEU A 226 3.33 -1.07 -2.49
C LEU A 226 3.89 0.36 -2.42
N ILE A 227 4.90 0.60 -1.58
CA ILE A 227 5.58 1.90 -1.46
C ILE A 227 6.43 2.21 -2.70
N LYS A 228 7.10 1.22 -3.30
CA LYS A 228 7.90 1.43 -4.51
C LYS A 228 7.02 1.82 -5.71
N ASN A 229 5.83 1.24 -5.81
CA ASN A 229 4.88 1.44 -6.91
C ASN A 229 3.97 2.66 -6.72
N SER A 230 4.02 3.34 -5.57
CA SER A 230 3.24 4.55 -5.36
C SER A 230 3.80 5.69 -6.22
N ASN A 231 3.15 5.98 -7.35
CA ASN A 231 3.47 7.12 -8.22
C ASN A 231 3.13 8.44 -7.50
N GLU A 232 4.01 8.97 -6.63
CA GLU A 232 3.88 10.28 -5.93
C GLU A 232 2.48 10.61 -5.37
N LYS A 233 1.61 9.61 -5.18
CA LYS A 233 0.25 9.81 -4.69
C LYS A 233 0.37 10.10 -3.21
N SER A 234 -0.05 11.31 -2.85
CA SER A 234 0.04 11.83 -1.50
C SER A 234 -0.68 10.92 -0.51
N LEU A 235 0.09 10.14 0.24
CA LEU A 235 -0.38 9.52 1.46
C LEU A 235 -0.96 10.59 2.39
N THR A 236 -2.05 10.25 3.07
CA THR A 236 -2.48 11.05 4.20
C THR A 236 -1.45 10.94 5.33
N LEU A 237 -1.47 11.90 6.25
CA LEU A 237 -0.61 11.86 7.42
C LEU A 237 -0.85 10.59 8.25
N GLU A 238 -2.11 10.20 8.44
CA GLU A 238 -2.49 9.03 9.24
C GLU A 238 -1.97 7.73 8.63
N GLU A 239 -2.11 7.56 7.30
CA GLU A 239 -1.58 6.40 6.59
C GLU A 239 -0.04 6.35 6.69
N SER A 240 0.63 7.50 6.54
CA SER A 240 2.09 7.60 6.68
C SER A 240 2.54 7.22 8.08
N LEU A 241 1.88 7.76 9.12
CA LEU A 241 2.17 7.46 10.51
C LEU A 241 1.92 5.99 10.85
N SER A 242 0.85 5.39 10.31
CA SER A 242 0.55 3.97 10.47
C SER A 242 1.69 3.11 9.94
N ILE A 243 2.18 3.38 8.73
CA ILE A 243 3.31 2.65 8.14
C ILE A 243 4.59 2.85 8.97
N LEU A 244 4.92 4.10 9.35
CA LEU A 244 6.10 4.40 10.16
C LEU A 244 6.09 3.66 11.50
N ASN A 245 4.94 3.65 12.20
CA ASN A 245 4.79 2.96 13.47
C ASN A 245 5.03 1.46 13.33
N ILE A 246 4.62 0.85 12.21
CA ILE A 246 4.85 -0.57 11.95
C ILE A 246 6.33 -0.84 11.67
N VAL A 247 6.98 -0.04 10.83
CA VAL A 247 8.39 -0.22 10.45
C VAL A 247 9.32 -0.09 11.64
N TYR A 248 9.05 0.90 12.48
CA TYR A 248 9.84 1.17 13.68
C TYR A 248 9.25 0.52 14.94
N SER A 249 8.37 -0.47 14.78
CA SER A 249 7.95 -1.31 15.91
C SER A 249 8.96 -2.42 16.14
N ASN A 250 9.35 -2.65 17.39
CA ASN A 250 10.28 -3.71 17.79
C ASN A 250 9.60 -5.10 17.75
N ARG A 251 9.14 -5.52 16.57
CA ARG A 251 8.42 -6.78 16.36
C ARG A 251 9.36 -7.95 16.15
N LYS A 252 9.09 -9.05 16.85
CA LYS A 252 10.00 -10.21 17.00
C LYS A 252 10.37 -10.90 15.70
N ASN A 253 9.45 -10.97 14.73
CA ASN A 253 9.60 -11.79 13.53
C ASN A 253 9.82 -10.99 12.25
N MET A 254 10.20 -9.70 12.37
CA MET A 254 10.43 -8.82 11.22
C MET A 254 11.81 -9.07 10.59
N PRO A 255 11.89 -9.40 9.29
CA PRO A 255 13.16 -9.52 8.59
C PRO A 255 13.90 -8.17 8.51
N SER A 256 15.12 -8.10 9.04
CA SER A 256 15.89 -6.85 9.15
C SER A 256 16.26 -6.26 7.79
N ASP A 257 16.48 -7.10 6.77
CA ASP A 257 16.71 -6.69 5.38
C ASP A 257 15.53 -5.89 4.84
N LEU A 258 14.32 -6.39 5.03
CA LEU A 258 13.10 -5.73 4.56
C LEU A 258 12.73 -4.50 5.40
N VAL A 259 12.98 -4.52 6.73
CA VAL A 259 12.80 -3.32 7.57
C VAL A 259 13.70 -2.19 7.05
N GLN A 260 14.98 -2.48 6.79
CA GLN A 260 15.90 -1.49 6.24
C GLN A 260 15.45 -1.01 4.86
N GLU A 261 14.94 -1.90 4.01
CA GLU A 261 14.44 -1.54 2.70
C GLU A 261 13.21 -0.63 2.78
N VAL A 262 12.25 -0.91 3.67
CA VAL A 262 11.14 0.01 3.91
C VAL A 262 11.66 1.35 4.43
N SER A 263 12.57 1.36 5.42
CA SER A 263 13.18 2.58 5.94
C SER A 263 13.87 3.42 4.86
N ASN A 264 14.55 2.79 3.91
CA ASN A 264 15.17 3.50 2.78
C ASN A 264 14.12 4.11 1.83
N ASN A 265 12.95 3.47 1.73
CA ASN A 265 11.83 3.94 0.92
C ASN A 265 10.87 4.86 1.69
N VAL A 266 11.04 5.06 3.01
CA VAL A 266 10.21 5.97 3.84
C VAL A 266 10.21 7.40 3.29
N ALA A 267 11.30 7.84 2.66
CA ALA A 267 11.32 9.16 2.01
C ALA A 267 10.27 9.32 0.90
N ARG A 268 9.78 8.22 0.31
CA ARG A 268 8.66 8.20 -0.66
C ARG A 268 7.29 8.24 0.01
N ILE A 269 7.24 7.86 1.29
CA ILE A 269 6.04 7.84 2.16
C ILE A 269 5.79 9.24 2.76
N LYS A 270 6.62 10.24 2.44
CA LYS A 270 6.44 11.60 2.97
C LYS A 270 5.00 12.06 2.69
N PRO A 271 4.27 12.58 3.69
CA PRO A 271 2.91 13.06 3.51
C PRO A 271 2.94 14.25 2.52
N LEU A 272 2.81 13.95 1.23
CA LEU A 272 2.91 14.87 0.08
C LEU A 272 1.67 15.77 -0.07
N ASN A 273 1.07 16.18 1.04
CA ASN A 273 0.08 17.25 1.05
C ASN A 273 0.52 18.37 2.00
N SER A 274 1.65 18.98 1.65
CA SER A 274 2.21 20.19 2.26
C SER A 274 1.29 21.42 2.18
N LYS A 275 0.19 21.35 1.44
CA LYS A 275 -0.81 22.43 1.37
C LYS A 275 -1.59 22.64 2.68
N LYS A 276 -1.44 21.75 3.67
CA LYS A 276 -2.05 21.84 5.01
C LYS A 276 -1.04 21.64 6.15
N GLY A 277 0.21 22.06 5.97
CA GLY A 277 1.29 21.87 6.94
C GLY A 277 0.89 22.22 8.39
N SER A 278 0.28 23.38 8.60
CA SER A 278 -0.17 23.85 9.92
C SER A 278 -1.23 22.98 10.61
N SER A 279 -2.19 22.35 9.91
CA SER A 279 -3.22 21.52 10.56
C SER A 279 -2.68 20.20 11.12
N ASN A 280 -1.51 19.79 10.64
CA ASN A 280 -0.91 18.49 10.93
C ASN A 280 0.15 18.54 12.03
N ILE A 281 0.61 19.73 12.41
CA ILE A 281 1.69 19.92 13.40
C ILE A 281 1.36 19.30 14.75
N GLU A 282 0.16 19.55 15.29
CA GLU A 282 -0.22 19.00 16.59
C GLU A 282 -0.28 17.46 16.56
N ILE A 283 -0.79 16.88 15.47
CA ILE A 283 -0.87 15.42 15.29
C ILE A 283 0.55 14.82 15.24
N MET A 284 1.45 15.42 14.46
CA MET A 284 2.84 14.98 14.36
C MET A 284 3.56 15.06 15.69
N LEU A 285 3.43 16.19 16.41
CA LEU A 285 4.01 16.35 17.75
C LEU A 285 3.51 15.26 18.70
N LYS A 286 2.20 15.01 18.75
CA LYS A 286 1.66 13.92 19.59
C LYS A 286 2.28 12.57 19.26
N ASN A 287 2.54 12.29 17.99
CA ASN A 287 3.05 11.01 17.53
C ASN A 287 4.54 10.77 17.80
N ILE A 288 5.38 11.82 17.92
CA ILE A 288 6.84 11.68 18.14
C ILE A 288 7.16 10.83 19.38
N VAL A 289 6.43 11.03 20.46
CA VAL A 289 6.70 10.36 21.75
C VAL A 289 5.95 9.05 21.92
N LEU A 290 5.05 8.70 20.99
CA LEU A 290 4.36 7.39 21.02
C LEU A 290 5.32 6.24 20.69
N ASN A 291 6.42 6.53 20.01
CA ASN A 291 7.46 5.56 19.70
C ASN A 291 8.84 6.17 19.98
N ASN A 292 9.55 5.59 20.95
CA ASN A 292 10.86 6.05 21.40
C ASN A 292 12.02 5.56 20.50
N HIS A 293 11.73 4.92 19.36
CA HIS A 293 12.74 4.52 18.40
C HIS A 293 13.37 5.76 17.74
N ALA A 294 14.68 5.95 17.89
CA ALA A 294 15.38 7.15 17.44
C ALA A 294 15.16 7.47 15.95
N SER A 295 15.18 6.46 15.07
CA SER A 295 14.92 6.65 13.64
C SER A 295 13.49 7.09 13.32
N TYR A 296 12.51 6.69 14.13
CA TYR A 296 11.12 7.12 13.99
C TYR A 296 10.99 8.60 14.36
N GLN A 297 11.54 8.97 15.51
CA GLN A 297 11.54 10.36 15.97
C GLN A 297 12.26 11.26 14.98
N LYS A 298 13.45 10.85 14.52
CA LYS A 298 14.19 11.56 13.47
C LYS A 298 13.36 11.75 12.21
N CYS A 299 12.70 10.71 11.72
CA CYS A 299 11.87 10.80 10.52
C CYS A 299 10.72 11.81 10.67
N LEU A 300 10.04 11.83 11.82
CA LEU A 300 8.98 12.82 12.08
C LEU A 300 9.53 14.24 12.24
N CYS A 301 10.68 14.41 12.87
CA CYS A 301 11.37 15.69 12.96
C CYS A 301 11.75 16.21 11.57
N ASP A 302 12.30 15.36 10.69
CA ASP A 302 12.64 15.73 9.30
C ASP A 302 11.40 16.20 8.53
N ILE A 303 10.25 15.53 8.71
CA ILE A 303 8.98 15.94 8.09
C ILE A 303 8.48 17.28 8.66
N LEU A 304 8.61 17.51 9.98
CA LEU A 304 8.24 18.79 10.60
C LEU A 304 9.13 19.93 10.11
N VAL A 305 10.44 19.72 10.01
CA VAL A 305 11.39 20.70 9.46
C VAL A 305 11.03 21.07 8.02
N GLU A 306 10.66 20.07 7.21
CA GLU A 306 10.19 20.32 5.85
C GLU A 306 8.86 21.09 5.83
N ALA A 307 7.93 20.80 6.74
CA ALA A 307 6.69 21.58 6.88
C ALA A 307 6.98 23.04 7.28
N PHE A 308 7.94 23.28 8.16
CA PHE A 308 8.38 24.63 8.55
C PHE A 308 9.05 25.39 7.40
N HIS A 309 9.78 24.69 6.52
CA HIS A 309 10.35 25.27 5.32
C HIS A 309 9.26 25.73 4.33
N GLN A 310 8.21 24.93 4.19
CA GLN A 310 7.17 25.14 3.17
C GLN A 310 6.03 26.05 3.61
N ASP A 311 5.68 26.08 4.91
CA ASP A 311 4.55 26.82 5.45
C ASP A 311 4.93 27.53 6.76
N GLN A 312 5.09 28.86 6.72
CA GLN A 312 5.42 29.65 7.91
C GLN A 312 4.32 29.60 8.98
N SER A 313 3.06 29.33 8.61
CA SER A 313 1.96 29.19 9.58
C SER A 313 2.11 27.94 10.45
N ALA A 314 2.93 26.97 10.04
CA ALA A 314 3.30 25.81 10.85
C ALA A 314 4.01 26.21 12.16
N PHE A 315 4.79 27.29 12.18
CA PHE A 315 5.37 27.82 13.41
C PHE A 315 4.30 28.33 14.38
N ALA A 316 3.29 29.03 13.87
CA ALA A 316 2.17 29.50 14.69
C ALA A 316 1.34 28.32 15.24
N ALA A 317 1.14 27.28 14.44
CA ALA A 317 0.49 26.04 14.87
C ALA A 317 1.31 25.32 15.96
N TRP A 318 2.63 25.23 15.80
CA TRP A 318 3.52 24.67 16.83
C TRP A 318 3.44 25.49 18.13
N SER A 319 3.52 26.82 18.04
CA SER A 319 3.42 27.70 19.21
C SER A 319 2.12 27.48 20.00
N LYS A 320 0.98 27.30 19.30
CA LYS A 320 -0.32 27.02 19.93
C LYS A 320 -0.40 25.62 20.55
N ALA A 321 0.27 24.64 19.96
CA ALA A 321 0.27 23.25 20.42
C ALA A 321 1.31 22.97 21.52
N TYR A 322 2.29 23.85 21.72
CA TYR A 322 3.47 23.61 22.55
C TYR A 322 3.16 23.18 23.99
N SER A 323 2.30 23.92 24.69
CA SER A 323 2.01 23.67 26.11
C SER A 323 1.42 22.28 26.41
N LYS A 324 0.80 21.65 25.40
CA LYS A 324 0.25 20.29 25.48
C LYS A 324 1.23 19.22 25.00
N ASN A 325 2.32 19.60 24.35
CA ASN A 325 3.25 18.71 23.65
C ASN A 325 4.71 19.06 23.96
N VAL A 326 5.01 19.43 25.21
CA VAL A 326 6.33 19.93 25.63
C VAL A 326 7.42 18.88 25.40
N GLN A 327 7.17 17.62 25.78
CA GLN A 327 8.10 16.51 25.56
C GLN A 327 8.43 16.31 24.09
N SER A 328 7.40 16.22 23.24
CA SER A 328 7.60 16.10 21.79
C SER A 328 8.32 17.30 21.20
N SER A 329 8.00 18.50 21.68
CA SER A 329 8.65 19.74 21.22
C SER A 329 10.13 19.77 21.63
N ALA A 330 10.49 19.24 22.80
CA ALA A 330 11.87 19.10 23.21
C ALA A 330 12.67 18.22 22.23
N VAL A 331 12.09 17.09 21.79
CA VAL A 331 12.71 16.21 20.78
C VAL A 331 12.91 16.94 19.44
N VAL A 332 11.94 17.75 19.00
CA VAL A 332 12.07 18.54 17.76
C VAL A 332 13.15 19.63 17.91
N LEU A 333 13.17 20.34 19.03
CA LEU A 333 14.17 21.38 19.30
C LEU A 333 15.58 20.79 19.38
N GLU A 334 15.75 19.66 20.06
CA GLU A 334 17.01 18.93 20.13
C GLU A 334 17.45 18.44 18.73
N HIS A 335 16.51 17.97 17.91
CA HIS A 335 16.81 17.62 16.53
C HIS A 335 17.28 18.84 15.71
N ILE A 336 16.62 20.00 15.85
CA ILE A 336 17.00 21.24 15.15
C ILE A 336 18.38 21.71 15.60
N SER A 337 18.67 21.70 16.90
CA SER A 337 19.97 22.14 17.43
C SER A 337 21.10 21.22 16.96
N ASN A 338 20.92 19.91 17.05
CA ASN A 338 21.92 18.92 16.65
C ASN A 338 22.19 18.91 15.13
N ASN A 339 21.24 19.36 14.31
CA ASN A 339 21.35 19.37 12.85
C ASN A 339 21.38 20.80 12.27
N TRP A 340 21.72 21.81 13.09
CA TRP A 340 21.58 23.23 12.75
C TRP A 340 22.28 23.63 11.44
N SER A 341 23.47 23.10 11.16
CA SER A 341 24.21 23.37 9.92
C SER A 341 23.41 23.01 8.66
N THR A 342 22.53 22.01 8.73
CA THR A 342 21.67 21.59 7.61
C THR A 342 20.29 22.23 7.64
N VAL A 343 19.74 22.45 8.83
CA VAL A 343 18.37 22.95 9.05
C VAL A 343 18.29 24.47 8.86
N SER A 344 19.31 25.21 9.28
CA SER A 344 19.31 26.69 9.29
C SER A 344 19.18 27.34 7.90
N HIS A 345 19.54 26.61 6.84
CA HIS A 345 19.36 27.05 5.46
C HIS A 345 17.94 26.82 4.93
N LYS A 346 17.16 25.94 5.55
CA LYS A 346 15.78 25.62 5.16
C LYS A 346 14.77 26.48 5.89
N ILE A 347 15.03 26.78 7.16
CA ILE A 347 14.04 27.45 8.02
C ILE A 347 14.19 28.98 7.95
N ASN A 348 13.07 29.68 7.95
CA ASN A 348 13.05 31.12 8.16
C ASN A 348 13.50 31.47 9.60
N LYS A 349 14.69 32.07 9.71
CA LYS A 349 15.30 32.41 11.00
C LYS A 349 14.46 33.37 11.84
N SER A 350 13.83 34.39 11.24
CA SER A 350 13.03 35.35 12.02
C SER A 350 11.75 34.71 12.57
N ALA A 351 11.11 33.85 11.79
CA ALA A 351 9.95 33.08 12.23
C ALA A 351 10.32 32.11 13.37
N LEU A 352 11.47 31.45 13.26
CA LEU A 352 11.99 30.58 14.32
C LEU A 352 12.33 31.36 15.59
N THR A 353 13.04 32.49 15.50
CA THR A 353 13.35 33.34 16.67
C THR A 353 12.07 33.79 17.38
N ASN A 354 11.05 34.21 16.63
CA ASN A 354 9.76 34.57 17.20
C ASN A 354 9.07 33.39 17.91
N LEU A 355 9.11 32.18 17.30
CA LEU A 355 8.64 30.97 17.97
C LEU A 355 9.40 30.74 19.28
N LEU A 356 10.73 30.73 19.26
CA LEU A 356 11.57 30.43 20.43
C LEU A 356 11.31 31.42 21.58
N ASN A 357 11.09 32.70 21.27
CA ASN A 357 10.71 33.71 22.26
C ASN A 357 9.33 33.38 22.88
N ASN A 358 8.34 33.02 22.06
CA ASN A 358 7.02 32.61 22.55
C ASN A 358 7.09 31.35 23.43
N LEU A 359 7.86 30.34 23.01
CA LEU A 359 8.04 29.11 23.78
C LEU A 359 8.75 29.38 25.11
N SER A 360 9.71 30.31 25.13
CA SER A 360 10.40 30.74 26.34
C SER A 360 9.44 31.36 27.36
N THR A 361 8.53 32.24 26.91
CA THR A 361 7.48 32.80 27.78
C THR A 361 6.59 31.70 28.37
N VAL A 362 6.15 30.75 27.54
CA VAL A 362 5.34 29.61 28.02
C VAL A 362 6.15 28.73 28.99
N ASN A 363 7.46 28.55 28.78
CA ASN A 363 8.32 27.81 29.68
C ASN A 363 8.46 28.44 31.06
N VAL A 364 8.50 29.78 31.14
CA VAL A 364 8.49 30.51 32.43
C VAL A 364 7.18 30.21 33.17
N GLU A 365 6.04 30.29 32.48
CA GLU A 365 4.74 29.96 33.06
C GLU A 365 4.67 28.49 33.52
N LEU A 366 5.13 27.55 32.71
CA LEU A 366 5.14 26.13 33.05
C LEU A 366 6.08 25.82 34.21
N SER A 367 7.24 26.49 34.30
CA SER A 367 8.19 26.32 35.40
C SER A 367 7.65 26.80 36.75
N SER A 368 6.70 27.74 36.72
CA SER A 368 6.01 28.23 37.94
C SER A 368 4.98 27.23 38.49
N LYS A 369 4.58 26.21 37.71
CA LYS A 369 3.60 25.20 38.13
C LYS A 369 4.27 24.16 39.04
N LYS A 370 3.51 23.67 40.02
CA LYS A 370 3.96 22.60 40.94
C LYS A 370 4.20 21.26 40.23
N ARG A 371 3.52 21.00 39.12
CA ARG A 371 3.66 19.78 38.33
C ARG A 371 4.94 19.86 37.51
N LYS A 372 5.77 18.82 37.59
CA LYS A 372 6.91 18.67 36.68
C LYS A 372 6.38 18.26 35.30
N GLU A 373 6.63 19.11 34.31
CA GLU A 373 6.30 18.83 32.91
C GLU A 373 7.46 18.07 32.25
N GLU A 374 7.17 16.91 31.66
CA GLU A 374 8.19 16.09 31.01
C GLU A 374 8.76 16.79 29.77
N GLY A 375 10.08 16.72 29.59
CA GLY A 375 10.79 17.41 28.51
C GLY A 375 10.99 18.91 28.68
N LEU A 376 10.40 19.58 29.68
CA LEU A 376 10.52 21.03 29.88
C LEU A 376 11.98 21.50 30.01
N LYS A 377 12.79 20.80 30.82
CA LYS A 377 14.21 21.13 30.97
C LYS A 377 14.98 20.99 29.65
N SER A 378 14.72 19.91 28.90
CA SER A 378 15.37 19.67 27.60
C SER A 378 14.97 20.74 26.57
N SER A 379 13.70 21.13 26.57
CA SER A 379 13.19 22.23 25.74
C SER A 379 13.90 23.55 26.05
N ILE A 380 13.99 23.94 27.34
CA ILE A 380 14.69 25.16 27.75
C ILE A 380 16.14 25.16 27.29
N ASN A 381 16.87 24.06 27.54
CA ASN A 381 18.26 23.93 27.12
C ASN A 381 18.41 24.02 25.60
N SER A 382 17.54 23.34 24.84
CA SER A 382 17.60 23.34 23.38
C SER A 382 17.30 24.71 22.79
N ILE A 383 16.36 25.47 23.37
CA ILE A 383 16.08 26.85 22.96
C ILE A 383 17.32 27.73 23.14
N GLN A 384 18.01 27.61 24.28
CA GLN A 384 19.23 28.37 24.57
C GLN A 384 20.38 28.06 23.62
N VAL A 385 20.45 26.83 23.08
CA VAL A 385 21.48 26.43 22.12
C VAL A 385 21.19 26.95 20.70
N ILE A 386 19.92 27.11 20.34
CA ILE A 386 19.51 27.58 19.00
C ILE A 386 19.57 29.11 18.88
N GLN A 387 19.29 29.83 19.98
CA GLN A 387 19.42 31.28 20.08
C GLN A 387 20.88 31.71 20.13
#